data_AF-A0A100XHC2-F1
#
_entry.id   AF-A0A100XHC2-F1
#
_cell.length_a   1.000
_cell.length_b   1.000
_cell.length_c   1.000
_cell.angle_alpha   90.00
_cell.angle_beta   90.00
_cell.angle_gamma   90.00
#
_symmetry.space_group_name_H-M   'P 1'
#
loop_
_entity.id
_entity.type
_entity.pdbx_description
1 polymer ?
#
loop_
_entity_poly.entity_id
_entity_poly.type
_entity_poly.pdbx_seq_one_letter_code
_entity_poly.pdbx_strand_id
1 'polypeptide(L)'
;MQLPDGTVVWRAPSGRTYTTTPAGAEFFAQLGRPTGEVEVSQTKPPDGADRGAKMPLRNRTRAEDEAYRIALERQHNAARIARRDLLLAERLARNDKPPPF
;
A
#
# COMPACT_ATOMS: atom_id res chain seq x y z
N MET A 1 -1.57 27.31 18.29
CA MET A 1 -3.02 27.39 18.53
C MET A 1 -3.67 28.04 17.33
N GLN A 2 -4.83 27.55 16.90
CA GLN A 2 -5.63 28.18 15.85
C GLN A 2 -6.89 28.77 16.48
N LEU A 3 -7.25 29.97 16.07
CA LEU A 3 -8.42 30.70 16.54
C LEU A 3 -9.62 30.49 15.60
N PRO A 4 -10.87 30.75 16.06
CA PRO A 4 -12.07 30.52 15.27
C PRO A 4 -12.18 31.38 13.99
N ASP A 5 -11.48 32.51 13.95
CA ASP A 5 -11.38 33.42 12.79
C ASP A 5 -10.33 32.94 11.75
N GLY A 6 -9.70 31.78 12.00
CA GLY A 6 -8.67 31.21 11.14
C GLY A 6 -7.25 31.68 11.44
N THR A 7 -7.05 32.58 12.42
CA THR A 7 -5.71 33.05 12.80
C THR A 7 -4.90 31.92 13.44
N VAL A 8 -3.67 31.71 12.97
CA VAL A 8 -2.74 30.70 13.50
C VAL A 8 -1.64 31.38 14.31
N VAL A 9 -1.55 31.02 15.59
CA VAL A 9 -0.46 31.43 16.50
C VAL A 9 0.46 30.24 16.71
N TRP A 10 1.69 30.33 16.22
CA TRP A 10 2.70 29.28 16.34
C TRP A 10 3.89 29.74 17.19
N ARG A 11 4.34 28.89 18.10
CA ARG A 11 5.53 29.13 18.93
C ARG A 11 6.64 28.16 18.53
N ALA A 12 7.75 28.71 18.07
CA ALA A 12 8.94 27.96 17.71
C ALA A 12 9.64 27.37 18.95
N PRO A 13 10.41 26.28 18.79
CA PRO A 13 11.29 25.77 19.84
C PRO A 13 12.30 26.80 20.35
N SER A 14 12.69 27.77 19.51
CA SER A 14 13.55 28.90 19.87
C SER A 14 12.84 29.97 20.73
N GLY A 15 11.57 29.79 21.07
CA GLY A 15 10.77 30.71 21.87
C GLY A 15 10.09 31.83 21.09
N ARG A 16 10.40 32.00 19.79
CA ARG A 16 9.75 32.99 18.91
C ARG A 16 8.30 32.63 18.64
N THR A 17 7.43 33.62 18.63
CA THR A 17 6.00 33.46 18.32
C THR A 17 5.68 34.13 16.99
N TYR A 18 4.93 33.44 16.15
CA TYR A 18 4.51 33.89 14.83
C TYR A 18 2.99 33.85 14.76
N THR A 19 2.41 34.91 14.23
CA THR A 19 0.97 35.01 14.01
C THR A 19 0.72 35.16 12.51
N THR A 20 -0.18 34.35 11.97
CA THR A 20 -0.54 34.38 10.56
C THR A 20 -2.05 34.40 10.42
N THR A 21 -2.54 35.35 9.63
CA THR A 21 -3.96 35.50 9.29
C THR A 21 -4.20 34.96 7.88
N PRO A 22 -5.33 34.29 7.60
CA PRO A 22 -5.63 33.82 6.25
C PRO A 22 -5.83 35.00 5.29
N ALA A 23 -5.04 35.06 4.22
CA ALA A 23 -5.10 36.14 3.22
C ALA A 23 -6.50 36.30 2.59
N GLY A 24 -7.27 35.21 2.46
CA GLY A 24 -8.64 35.27 1.97
C GLY A 24 -9.56 36.15 2.83
N ALA A 25 -9.32 36.24 4.14
CA ALA A 25 -10.08 37.10 5.04
C ALA A 25 -9.78 38.60 4.81
N GLU A 26 -8.61 38.94 4.26
CA GLU A 26 -8.27 40.33 3.89
C GLU A 26 -9.09 40.81 2.69
N PHE A 27 -9.30 39.93 1.71
CA PHE A 27 -10.07 40.25 0.49
C PHE A 27 -11.58 40.03 0.65
N PHE A 28 -11.97 39.08 1.50
CA PHE A 28 -13.36 38.68 1.68
C PHE A 28 -13.66 38.51 3.17
N ALA A 29 -14.23 39.55 3.79
CA ALA A 29 -14.54 39.57 5.23
C ALA A 29 -15.37 38.37 5.71
N GLN A 30 -16.20 37.78 4.83
CA GLN A 30 -16.98 36.58 5.14
C GLN A 30 -16.11 35.35 5.44
N LEU A 31 -14.89 35.26 4.89
CA LEU A 31 -13.99 34.12 5.09
C LEU A 31 -13.25 34.17 6.43
N GLY A 32 -13.18 35.33 7.08
CA GLY A 32 -12.65 35.49 8.44
C GLY A 32 -13.71 35.38 9.53
N ARG A 33 -15.00 35.21 9.16
CA ARG A 33 -16.07 35.01 10.15
C ARG A 33 -16.02 33.58 10.65
N PRO A 34 -15.93 33.36 11.98
CA PRO A 34 -16.04 32.02 12.53
C PRO A 34 -17.34 31.35 12.09
N THR A 35 -17.25 30.09 11.66
CA THR A 35 -18.40 29.28 11.23
C THR A 35 -19.39 29.01 12.37
N GLY A 36 -19.01 29.31 13.61
CA GLY A 36 -19.77 29.02 14.84
C GLY A 36 -19.19 27.82 15.59
N GLU A 37 -19.77 27.51 16.75
CA GLU A 37 -19.45 26.28 17.46
C GLU A 37 -20.12 25.11 16.75
N VAL A 38 -19.31 24.15 16.31
CA VAL A 38 -19.82 22.89 15.78
C VAL A 38 -20.13 21.99 16.97
N GLU A 39 -21.41 21.74 17.23
CA GLU A 39 -21.82 20.65 18.11
C GLU A 39 -21.48 19.32 17.44
N VAL A 40 -20.27 18.83 17.70
CA VAL A 40 -19.88 17.48 17.31
C VAL A 40 -20.60 16.53 18.24
N SER A 41 -21.83 16.14 17.85
CA SER A 41 -22.52 15.05 18.51
C SER A 41 -21.59 13.84 18.48
N GLN A 42 -21.35 13.21 19.64
CA GLN A 42 -20.70 11.91 19.74
C GLN A 42 -21.67 10.83 19.22
N THR A 43 -22.16 10.99 18.00
CA THR A 43 -22.93 9.96 17.32
C THR A 43 -22.00 8.77 17.16
N LYS A 44 -22.31 7.70 17.91
CA LYS A 44 -21.73 6.38 17.71
C LYS A 44 -21.83 6.07 16.20
N PRO A 45 -20.73 5.68 15.53
CA PRO A 45 -20.81 5.30 14.13
C PRO A 45 -21.92 4.26 13.98
N PRO A 46 -22.78 4.38 12.95
CA PRO A 46 -23.89 3.46 12.75
C PRO A 46 -23.36 2.02 12.73
N ASP A 47 -24.07 1.11 13.42
CA ASP A 47 -23.71 -0.30 13.43
C ASP A 47 -23.75 -0.82 11.98
N GLY A 48 -22.57 -1.02 11.39
CA GLY A 48 -22.36 -1.44 10.00
C GLY A 48 -21.80 -0.37 9.07
N ALA A 49 -20.58 0.13 9.36
CA ALA A 49 -19.81 1.05 8.51
C ALA A 49 -19.66 0.58 7.05
N ASP A 50 -19.86 -0.72 6.79
CA ASP A 50 -19.58 -1.35 5.51
C ASP A 50 -20.83 -1.68 4.67
N ARG A 51 -22.06 -1.28 5.09
CA ARG A 51 -23.28 -1.60 4.30
C ARG A 51 -23.26 -1.03 2.87
N GLY A 52 -22.44 -0.03 2.60
CA GLY A 52 -22.24 0.56 1.27
C GLY A 52 -21.00 0.05 0.51
N ALA A 53 -20.12 -0.71 1.17
CA ALA A 53 -18.87 -1.17 0.57
C ALA A 53 -19.13 -2.36 -0.37
N LYS A 54 -19.36 -2.06 -1.65
CA LYS A 54 -19.55 -3.08 -2.71
C LYS A 54 -18.25 -3.57 -3.36
N MET A 55 -17.10 -3.07 -2.91
CA MET A 55 -15.81 -3.42 -3.50
C MET A 55 -15.35 -4.80 -3.02
N PRO A 56 -15.02 -5.74 -3.94
CA PRO A 56 -14.45 -7.03 -3.55
C PRO A 56 -13.17 -6.84 -2.74
N LEU A 57 -13.08 -7.57 -1.63
CA LEU A 57 -11.87 -7.66 -0.83
C LEU A 57 -10.92 -8.71 -1.44
N ARG A 58 -9.62 -8.54 -1.22
CA ARG A 58 -8.64 -9.57 -1.59
C ARG A 58 -8.83 -10.79 -0.69
N ASN A 59 -8.93 -11.97 -1.31
CA ASN A 59 -9.03 -13.25 -0.59
C ASN A 59 -7.69 -13.75 -0.05
N ARG A 60 -6.56 -13.24 -0.57
CA ARG A 60 -5.19 -13.63 -0.19
C ARG A 60 -4.30 -12.42 0.01
N THR A 61 -3.33 -12.56 0.89
CA THR A 61 -2.30 -11.54 1.09
C THR A 61 -1.34 -11.52 -0.11
N ARG A 62 -0.63 -10.40 -0.32
CA ARG A 62 0.38 -10.33 -1.40
C ARG A 62 1.51 -11.35 -1.19
N ALA A 63 1.89 -11.59 0.07
CA ALA A 63 2.92 -12.56 0.43
C ALA A 63 2.49 -14.00 0.06
N GLU A 64 1.23 -14.36 0.27
CA GLU A 64 0.69 -15.67 -0.14
C GLU A 64 0.67 -15.82 -1.67
N ASP A 65 0.25 -14.79 -2.41
CA ASP A 65 0.26 -14.80 -3.88
C ASP A 65 1.68 -14.89 -4.44
N GLU A 66 2.66 -14.25 -3.81
CA GLU A 66 4.08 -14.35 -4.16
C GLU A 66 4.62 -15.75 -3.89
N ALA A 67 4.39 -16.29 -2.69
CA ALA A 67 4.82 -17.64 -2.33
C ALA A 67 4.23 -18.69 -3.28
N TYR A 68 2.94 -18.57 -3.63
CA TYR A 68 2.27 -19.45 -4.58
C TYR A 68 2.93 -19.40 -5.97
N ARG A 69 3.17 -18.20 -6.51
CA ARG A 69 3.82 -18.03 -7.82
C ARG A 69 5.22 -18.61 -7.83
N ILE A 70 6.03 -18.34 -6.80
CA ILE A 70 7.39 -18.88 -6.68
C ILE A 70 7.36 -20.41 -6.62
N ALA A 71 6.47 -21.00 -5.83
CA ALA A 71 6.35 -22.45 -5.70
C ALA A 71 5.96 -23.11 -7.03
N LEU A 72 4.97 -22.55 -7.72
CA LEU A 72 4.53 -23.03 -9.03
C LEU A 72 5.68 -22.97 -10.06
N GLU A 73 6.42 -21.87 -10.08
CA GLU A 73 7.54 -21.70 -11.02
C GLU A 73 8.70 -22.65 -10.71
N ARG A 74 9.01 -22.87 -9.42
CA ARG A 74 9.97 -23.88 -9.00
C ARG A 74 9.56 -25.29 -9.44
N GLN A 75 8.27 -25.64 -9.34
CA GLN A 75 7.77 -26.93 -9.80
C GLN A 75 7.96 -27.11 -11.31
N HIS A 76 7.61 -26.09 -12.11
CA HIS A 76 7.82 -26.11 -13.55
C HIS A 76 9.30 -26.23 -13.92
N ASN A 77 10.17 -25.50 -13.21
CA ASN A 77 11.61 -25.56 -13.45
C ASN A 77 12.19 -26.92 -13.07
N ALA A 78 11.78 -27.52 -11.96
CA ALA A 78 12.19 -28.87 -11.57
C ALA A 78 11.82 -29.90 -12.64
N ALA A 79 10.60 -29.84 -13.18
CA ALA A 79 10.17 -30.72 -14.27
C ALA A 79 10.99 -30.53 -15.54
N ARG A 80 11.33 -29.28 -15.91
CA ARG A 80 12.19 -28.99 -17.07
C ARG A 80 13.61 -29.52 -16.89
N ILE A 81 14.20 -29.35 -15.70
CA ILE A 81 15.54 -29.83 -15.39
C ILE A 81 15.57 -31.36 -15.46
N ALA A 82 14.65 -32.04 -14.78
CA ALA A 82 14.57 -33.50 -14.82
C ALA A 82 14.45 -34.06 -16.23
N ARG A 83 13.65 -33.43 -17.09
CA ARG A 83 13.54 -33.81 -18.51
C ARG A 83 14.86 -33.64 -19.26
N ARG A 84 15.57 -32.53 -19.03
CA ARG A 84 16.87 -32.27 -19.66
C ARG A 84 17.92 -33.30 -19.23
N ASP A 85 17.96 -33.63 -17.95
CA ASP A 85 18.90 -34.59 -17.39
C ASP A 85 18.67 -35.99 -17.96
N LEU A 86 17.40 -36.40 -18.11
CA LEU A 86 17.02 -37.65 -18.78
C LEU A 86 17.55 -37.68 -20.23
N LEU A 87 17.27 -36.64 -21.02
CA LEU A 87 17.75 -36.55 -22.41
C LEU A 87 19.28 -36.58 -22.51
N LEU A 88 19.96 -35.95 -21.55
CA LEU A 88 21.41 -35.96 -21.48
C LEU A 88 21.94 -37.36 -21.15
N ALA A 89 21.33 -38.05 -20.18
CA ALA A 89 21.66 -39.44 -19.84
C ALA A 89 21.46 -40.38 -21.03
N GLU A 90 20.34 -40.27 -21.76
CA GLU A 90 20.09 -41.03 -22.99
C GLU A 90 21.16 -40.75 -24.06
N ARG A 91 21.55 -39.50 -24.24
CA ARG A 91 22.60 -39.11 -25.19
C ARG A 91 23.94 -39.72 -24.82
N LEU A 92 24.31 -39.68 -23.55
CA LEU A 92 25.56 -40.29 -23.06
C LEU A 92 25.54 -41.81 -23.27
N ALA A 93 24.45 -42.48 -22.91
CA ALA A 93 24.30 -43.93 -23.10
C ALA A 93 24.41 -44.35 -24.57
N ARG A 94 23.88 -43.56 -25.52
CA ARG A 94 24.04 -43.84 -26.97
C ARG A 94 25.49 -43.71 -27.45
N ASN A 95 26.27 -42.83 -26.83
CA ASN A 95 27.64 -42.53 -27.22
C ASN A 95 28.69 -43.37 -26.45
N ASP A 96 28.26 -44.21 -25.51
CA ASP A 96 29.12 -45.07 -24.67
C ASP A 96 29.58 -46.34 -25.41
N LYS A 97 30.00 -46.21 -26.67
CA LYS A 97 30.71 -47.29 -27.35
C LYS A 97 32.18 -47.20 -26.95
N PRO A 98 32.77 -48.27 -26.37
CA PRO A 98 34.18 -48.26 -26.07
C PRO A 98 34.94 -48.03 -27.38
N PRO A 99 35.96 -47.15 -27.37
CA PRO A 99 36.76 -46.92 -28.57
C PRO A 99 37.31 -48.26 -29.08
N PRO A 100 37.26 -48.52 -30.40
CA PRO A 100 37.93 -49.70 -30.93
C PRO A 100 39.42 -49.51 -30.64
N PHE A 101 39.99 -50.54 -30.02
CA PHE A 101 41.42 -50.70 -29.70
C PHE A 101 42.34 -50.20 -30.83
#